data_AF-A0A2G9N7Z8-F1
#
_entry.id   AF-A0A2G9N7Z8-F1
#
_cell.length_a   1.000
_cell.length_b   1.000
_cell.length_c   1.000
_cell.angle_alpha   90.00
_cell.angle_beta   90.00
_cell.angle_gamma   90.00
#
_symmetry.space_group_name_H-M   'P 1'
#
loop_
_entity.id
_entity.type
_entity.pdbx_description
1 polymer ?
#
loop_
_entity_poly.entity_id
_entity_poly.type
_entity_poly.pdbx_seq_one_letter_code
_entity_poly.pdbx_strand_id
1 'polypeptide(L)'
;MSLCGSLNSYLTASNRNLWSCINSQGFVEDLISWEMSSIMNLLPFLLKSLSNPPSIYRGYMEAYNNILIFRHIYGTIIKFLNAQDEYKCNMAGEGIVEEAFRLMYPERDFPYSASIKYTDHFNDYGANVRFRGNVLEFGLSRSWRNVSKEIRIGLFQELMLKIFARRKMEMRGMNTMHIDLYNGFVKNLHIAIPKTNIEPLLKGSFDRVNERYFYGQVEIPNLVWGEHSTTSLGSYNFKIDTIRISRVFEKLNEKDPELLDFVMYHEVLHKAHKFRNNRGKNRYHDSAFRMKEKQFEDFEGVDTRLKNALKRARIKKILWFS
;
A
#
# COMPACT_ATOMS: atom_id res chain seq x y z
N MET A 1 -19.28 42.14 -12.37
CA MET A 1 -18.46 42.99 -11.49
C MET A 1 -19.05 42.90 -10.10
N SER A 2 -18.51 42.06 -9.22
CA SER A 2 -17.49 42.40 -8.20
C SER A 2 -18.13 42.40 -6.82
N LEU A 3 -18.05 41.26 -6.13
CA LEU A 3 -18.09 41.18 -4.66
C LEU A 3 -16.95 40.26 -4.21
N CYS A 4 -15.73 40.73 -4.46
CA CYS A 4 -14.49 40.19 -3.89
C CYS A 4 -13.89 41.34 -3.07
N GLY A 5 -14.16 41.38 -1.76
CA GLY A 5 -13.67 42.45 -0.89
C GLY A 5 -14.44 42.54 0.42
N SER A 6 -14.16 41.64 1.36
CA SER A 6 -14.47 41.86 2.79
C SER A 6 -13.90 40.79 3.76
N LEU A 7 -13.24 39.72 3.29
CA LEU A 7 -12.78 38.64 4.20
C LEU A 7 -11.28 38.69 4.57
N ASN A 8 -10.55 39.76 4.20
CA ASN A 8 -9.10 39.83 4.40
C ASN A 8 -8.61 40.82 5.47
N SER A 9 -9.46 41.30 6.37
CA SER A 9 -9.08 42.31 7.38
C SER A 9 -9.15 41.85 8.84
N TYR A 10 -9.40 40.57 9.13
CA TYR A 10 -9.39 40.05 10.51
C TYR A 10 -8.22 39.10 10.82
N LEU A 11 -7.18 39.09 9.98
CA LEU A 11 -5.97 38.29 10.18
C LEU A 11 -4.79 39.13 10.64
N THR A 12 -4.91 39.84 11.77
CA THR A 12 -3.73 40.36 12.47
C THR A 12 -3.91 40.32 14.01
N ALA A 13 -2.89 39.79 14.68
CA ALA A 13 -2.56 39.91 16.10
C ALA A 13 -3.29 39.09 17.21
N SER A 14 -4.33 38.29 16.96
CA SER A 14 -4.94 37.46 18.04
C SER A 14 -4.40 36.02 18.18
N ASN A 15 -3.44 35.62 17.33
CA ASN A 15 -3.15 34.20 17.07
C ASN A 15 -2.20 33.50 18.06
N ARG A 16 -1.75 34.17 19.14
CA ARG A 16 -0.99 33.51 20.23
C ARG A 16 -1.84 33.15 21.45
N ASN A 17 -2.95 33.85 21.68
CA ASN A 17 -3.82 33.62 22.84
C ASN A 17 -4.97 32.64 22.54
N LEU A 18 -5.32 32.39 21.27
CA LEU A 18 -6.22 31.28 20.93
C LEU A 18 -5.55 29.90 21.10
N TRP A 19 -4.22 29.82 20.93
CA TRP A 19 -3.47 28.57 21.01
C TRP A 19 -3.35 28.02 22.43
N SER A 20 -3.38 28.86 23.47
CA SER A 20 -3.43 28.39 24.87
C SER A 20 -4.84 28.01 25.32
N CYS A 21 -5.88 28.65 24.78
CA CYS A 21 -7.27 28.35 25.14
C CYS A 21 -7.82 27.07 24.52
N ILE A 22 -7.33 26.66 23.33
CA ILE A 22 -7.85 25.48 22.61
C ILE A 22 -7.17 24.16 23.04
N ASN A 23 -6.13 24.21 23.88
CA ASN A 23 -5.35 23.05 24.28
C ASN A 23 -5.87 22.31 25.53
N SER A 24 -7.08 22.59 25.99
CA SER A 24 -7.72 21.78 27.03
C SER A 24 -8.50 20.63 26.38
N GLN A 25 -8.22 19.39 26.80
CA GLN A 25 -8.93 18.18 26.35
C GLN A 25 -10.46 18.28 26.48
N GLY A 26 -10.98 19.21 27.29
CA GLY A 26 -12.41 19.44 27.47
C GLY A 26 -13.13 20.09 26.28
N PHE A 27 -12.50 20.98 25.51
CA PHE A 27 -13.22 21.78 24.51
C PHE A 27 -13.76 20.93 23.34
N VAL A 28 -13.05 19.86 22.96
CA VAL A 28 -13.47 18.95 21.88
C VAL A 28 -14.54 17.98 22.35
N GLU A 29 -14.43 17.48 23.59
CA GLU A 29 -15.44 16.60 24.19
C GLU A 29 -16.75 17.36 24.46
N ASP A 30 -16.66 18.61 24.90
CA ASP A 30 -17.81 19.50 25.11
C ASP A 30 -18.50 19.86 23.78
N LEU A 31 -17.74 20.05 22.69
CA LEU A 31 -18.31 20.32 21.36
C LEU A 31 -19.07 19.10 20.81
N ILE A 32 -18.50 17.90 20.96
CA ILE A 32 -19.13 16.64 20.53
C ILE A 32 -20.38 16.33 21.38
N SER A 33 -20.31 16.57 22.70
CA SER A 33 -21.43 16.39 23.63
C SER A 33 -22.59 17.35 23.34
N TRP A 34 -22.29 18.62 23.07
CA TRP A 34 -23.29 19.64 22.77
C TRP A 34 -23.98 19.41 21.41
N GLU A 35 -23.24 18.95 20.39
CA GLU A 35 -23.80 18.61 19.07
C GLU A 35 -24.64 17.33 19.09
N MET A 36 -24.22 16.28 19.80
CA MET A 36 -25.01 15.03 19.91
C MET A 36 -26.33 15.24 20.65
N SER A 37 -26.34 16.10 21.69
CA SER A 37 -27.57 16.49 22.37
C SER A 37 -28.51 17.28 21.45
N SER A 38 -27.96 18.17 20.62
CA SER A 38 -28.72 18.95 19.64
C SER A 38 -29.33 18.08 18.52
N ILE A 39 -28.60 17.06 18.05
CA ILE A 39 -29.08 16.09 17.05
C ILE A 39 -30.17 15.19 17.63
N MET A 40 -29.99 14.69 18.85
CA MET A 40 -30.99 13.84 19.52
C MET A 40 -32.29 14.59 19.83
N ASN A 41 -32.22 15.90 20.07
CA ASN A 41 -33.41 16.74 20.27
C ASN A 41 -34.19 17.03 18.98
N LEU A 42 -33.55 16.93 17.80
CA LEU A 42 -34.19 17.13 16.49
C LEU A 42 -34.72 15.84 15.86
N LEU A 43 -34.24 14.67 16.32
CA LEU A 43 -34.64 13.35 15.82
C LEU A 43 -36.17 13.08 15.91
N PRO A 44 -36.89 13.47 16.97
CA PRO A 44 -38.33 13.27 17.06
C PRO A 44 -39.12 14.11 16.04
N PHE A 45 -38.63 15.30 15.68
CA PHE A 45 -39.26 16.17 14.69
C PHE A 45 -39.08 15.63 13.26
N LEU A 46 -37.89 15.09 12.95
CA LEU A 46 -37.61 14.43 11.68
C LEU A 46 -38.45 13.17 11.48
N LEU A 47 -38.60 12.35 12.53
CA LEU A 47 -39.43 11.14 12.49
C LEU A 47 -40.93 11.46 12.35
N LYS A 48 -41.41 12.53 12.98
CA LYS A 48 -42.81 12.98 12.90
C LYS A 48 -43.17 13.57 11.52
N SER A 49 -42.21 14.12 10.80
CA SER A 49 -42.41 14.64 9.42
C SER A 49 -42.50 13.54 8.36
N LEU A 50 -42.02 12.32 8.65
CA LEU A 50 -42.09 11.18 7.73
C LEU A 50 -43.45 10.45 7.77
N SER A 51 -44.25 10.68 8.82
CA SER A 51 -45.52 9.97 9.08
C SER A 51 -46.79 10.64 8.53
N ASN A 52 -46.75 11.86 7.97
CA ASN A 52 -47.93 12.54 7.39
C ASN A 52 -47.53 13.69 6.44
N PRO A 53 -47.82 13.65 5.13
CA PRO A 53 -47.65 14.81 4.27
C PRO A 53 -49.01 15.51 4.05
N PRO A 54 -49.15 16.79 4.45
CA PRO A 54 -49.46 17.76 3.40
C PRO A 54 -48.76 19.13 3.54
N SER A 55 -48.41 19.67 2.36
CA SER A 55 -48.18 21.08 2.01
C SER A 55 -47.24 21.94 2.88
N ILE A 56 -45.94 21.64 2.95
CA ILE A 56 -44.93 22.66 3.36
C ILE A 56 -43.63 22.51 2.55
N TYR A 57 -43.64 22.95 1.28
CA TYR A 57 -42.42 23.04 0.46
C TYR A 57 -41.29 23.87 1.13
N ARG A 58 -41.65 24.85 1.98
CA ARG A 58 -40.68 25.69 2.72
C ARG A 58 -39.94 24.92 3.83
N GLY A 59 -40.62 24.03 4.56
CA GLY A 59 -40.02 23.22 5.62
C GLY A 59 -39.12 22.12 5.07
N TYR A 60 -39.47 21.54 3.90
CA TYR A 60 -38.58 20.61 3.18
C TYR A 60 -37.31 21.31 2.70
N MET A 61 -37.40 22.55 2.19
CA MET A 61 -36.22 23.31 1.76
C MET A 61 -35.33 23.74 2.92
N GLU A 62 -35.90 24.12 4.07
CA GLU A 62 -35.14 24.42 5.29
C GLU A 62 -34.47 23.17 5.87
N ALA A 63 -35.17 22.03 5.94
CA ALA A 63 -34.59 20.76 6.34
C ALA A 63 -33.47 20.31 5.40
N TYR A 64 -33.66 20.44 4.09
CA TYR A 64 -32.64 20.12 3.09
C TYR A 64 -31.41 21.02 3.19
N ASN A 65 -31.61 22.33 3.39
CA ASN A 65 -30.52 23.28 3.62
C ASN A 65 -29.76 22.99 4.92
N ASN A 66 -30.46 22.63 5.99
CA ASN A 66 -29.84 22.22 7.25
C ASN A 66 -29.00 20.94 7.10
N ILE A 67 -29.49 19.95 6.33
CA ILE A 67 -28.74 18.73 6.00
C ILE A 67 -27.49 19.06 5.16
N LEU A 68 -27.59 19.98 4.20
CA LEU A 68 -26.44 20.42 3.39
C LEU A 68 -25.39 21.16 4.22
N ILE A 69 -25.82 22.05 5.11
CA ILE A 69 -24.94 22.76 6.06
C ILE A 69 -24.26 21.75 6.99
N PHE A 70 -25.03 20.80 7.54
CA PHE A 70 -24.48 19.74 8.39
C PHE A 70 -23.44 18.89 7.65
N ARG A 71 -23.73 18.49 6.40
CA ARG A 71 -22.78 17.74 5.55
C ARG A 71 -21.50 18.55 5.29
N HIS A 72 -21.61 19.87 5.11
CA HIS A 72 -20.46 20.74 4.89
C HIS A 72 -19.61 20.93 6.15
N ILE A 73 -20.25 21.17 7.30
CA ILE A 73 -19.60 21.32 8.60
C ILE A 73 -18.93 20.00 8.99
N TYR A 74 -19.65 18.88 8.94
CA TYR A 74 -19.11 17.55 9.24
C TYR A 74 -17.95 17.20 8.31
N GLY A 75 -18.07 17.47 7.01
CA GLY A 75 -16.97 17.28 6.06
C GLY A 75 -15.74 18.14 6.37
N THR A 76 -15.92 19.33 6.93
CA THR A 76 -14.84 20.24 7.33
C THR A 76 -14.19 19.80 8.64
N ILE A 77 -14.98 19.38 9.62
CA ILE A 77 -14.51 18.80 10.89
C ILE A 77 -13.69 17.54 10.62
N ILE A 78 -14.17 16.62 9.77
CA ILE A 78 -13.42 15.43 9.38
C ILE A 78 -12.10 15.79 8.69
N LYS A 79 -12.08 16.80 7.82
CA LYS A 79 -10.81 17.29 7.21
C LYS A 79 -9.86 17.87 8.25
N PHE A 80 -10.37 18.62 9.22
CA PHE A 80 -9.56 19.21 10.29
C PHE A 80 -9.01 18.15 11.24
N LEU A 81 -9.83 17.20 11.68
CA LEU A 81 -9.42 16.07 12.52
C LEU A 81 -8.37 15.20 11.81
N ASN A 82 -8.60 14.88 10.53
CA ASN A 82 -7.61 14.16 9.71
C ASN A 82 -6.29 14.96 9.58
N ALA A 83 -6.36 16.28 9.43
CA ALA A 83 -5.17 17.14 9.35
C ALA A 83 -4.41 17.22 10.70
N GLN A 84 -5.12 17.22 11.83
CA GLN A 84 -4.53 17.16 13.17
C GLN A 84 -3.85 15.80 13.43
N ASP A 85 -4.50 14.70 13.06
CA ASP A 85 -3.92 13.36 13.12
C ASP A 85 -2.72 13.22 12.18
N GLU A 86 -2.77 13.84 11.00
CA GLU A 86 -1.65 13.90 10.08
C GLU A 86 -0.48 14.71 10.69
N TYR A 87 -0.75 15.86 11.30
CA TYR A 87 0.28 16.68 11.95
C TYR A 87 0.94 15.97 13.15
N LYS A 88 0.15 15.35 14.03
CA LYS A 88 0.67 14.57 15.16
C LYS A 88 1.46 13.33 14.70
N CYS A 89 0.97 12.63 13.67
CA CYS A 89 1.64 11.48 13.09
C CYS A 89 2.94 11.87 12.35
N ASN A 90 3.00 13.09 11.79
CA ASN A 90 4.20 13.64 11.17
C ASN A 90 5.26 14.02 12.22
N MET A 91 4.91 14.70 13.31
CA MET A 91 5.86 15.01 14.38
C MET A 91 6.38 13.76 15.12
N ALA A 92 5.52 12.77 15.37
CA ALA A 92 5.97 11.46 15.89
C ALA A 92 6.73 10.64 14.84
N GLY A 93 6.49 10.93 13.56
CA GLY A 93 7.07 10.27 12.41
C GLY A 93 8.48 10.72 12.03
N GLU A 94 8.83 11.97 12.28
CA GLU A 94 10.21 12.45 12.07
C GLU A 94 11.18 11.75 13.03
N GLY A 95 10.77 11.57 14.29
CA GLY A 95 11.59 10.89 15.30
C GLY A 95 11.89 9.42 14.99
N ILE A 96 10.93 8.66 14.43
CA ILE A 96 11.15 7.24 14.10
C ILE A 96 12.14 7.04 12.94
N VAL A 97 12.22 7.98 11.99
CA VAL A 97 13.18 7.90 10.88
C VAL A 97 14.59 8.18 11.37
N GLU A 98 14.75 9.22 12.20
CA GLU A 98 16.02 9.55 12.83
C GLU A 98 16.51 8.39 13.72
N GLU A 99 15.62 7.84 14.54
CA GLU A 99 15.90 6.66 15.36
C GLU A 99 16.32 5.46 14.50
N ALA A 100 15.61 5.19 13.40
CA ALA A 100 15.96 4.14 12.45
C ALA A 100 17.36 4.34 11.86
N PHE A 101 17.76 5.58 11.58
CA PHE A 101 19.10 5.89 11.09
C PHE A 101 20.17 5.66 12.17
N ARG A 102 19.97 6.22 13.37
CA ARG A 102 20.92 6.08 14.50
C ARG A 102 21.14 4.62 14.90
N LEU A 103 20.10 3.80 14.82
CA LEU A 103 20.22 2.35 15.06
C LEU A 103 21.07 1.62 14.01
N MET A 104 21.20 2.15 12.78
CA MET A 104 22.13 1.62 11.77
C MET A 104 23.53 2.24 11.88
N TYR A 105 23.61 3.50 12.31
CA TYR A 105 24.86 4.27 12.37
C TYR A 105 24.95 5.02 13.71
N PRO A 106 25.27 4.34 14.83
CA PRO A 106 25.25 4.95 16.17
C PRO A 106 26.22 6.12 16.31
N GLU A 107 27.37 6.05 15.64
CA GLU A 107 28.44 7.05 15.67
C GLU A 107 28.22 8.23 14.71
N ARG A 108 27.03 8.34 14.11
CA ARG A 108 26.73 9.40 13.12
C ARG A 108 25.51 10.20 13.55
N ASP A 109 25.66 11.51 13.48
CA ASP A 109 24.52 12.41 13.53
C ASP A 109 23.61 12.17 12.33
N PHE A 110 22.32 12.41 12.50
CA PHE A 110 21.33 12.34 11.42
C PHE A 110 21.36 13.66 10.63
N PRO A 111 21.97 13.71 9.43
CA PRO A 111 22.21 14.97 8.73
C PRO A 111 21.06 15.35 7.79
N TYR A 112 19.92 14.66 7.90
CA TYR A 112 18.81 14.76 6.96
C TYR A 112 17.58 15.38 7.63
N SER A 113 16.75 16.04 6.83
CA SER A 113 15.36 16.32 7.22
C SER A 113 14.50 15.16 6.72
N ALA A 114 13.75 14.52 7.61
CA ALA A 114 12.84 13.44 7.26
C ALA A 114 11.40 13.95 7.20
N SER A 115 10.57 13.35 6.36
CA SER A 115 9.12 13.48 6.45
C SER A 115 8.44 12.17 6.08
N ILE A 116 7.31 11.90 6.69
CA ILE A 116 6.47 10.73 6.40
C ILE A 116 5.13 11.22 5.87
N LYS A 117 4.60 10.58 4.84
CA LYS A 117 3.24 10.82 4.32
C LYS A 117 2.51 9.49 4.19
N TYR A 118 1.33 9.40 4.79
CA TYR A 118 0.45 8.24 4.64
C TYR A 118 -0.58 8.51 3.54
N THR A 119 -0.66 7.63 2.55
CA THR A 119 -1.53 7.80 1.37
C THR A 119 -2.37 6.56 1.10
N ASP A 120 -3.49 6.76 0.39
CA ASP A 120 -4.36 5.67 -0.10
C ASP A 120 -3.98 5.23 -1.52
N HIS A 121 -2.94 5.82 -2.12
CA HIS A 121 -2.49 5.49 -3.47
C HIS A 121 -1.64 4.22 -3.54
N PHE A 122 -1.19 3.72 -2.39
CA PHE A 122 -0.47 2.47 -2.30
C PHE A 122 -1.42 1.33 -1.96
N ASN A 123 -1.14 0.14 -2.50
CA ASN A 123 -1.67 -1.10 -1.96
C ASN A 123 -1.26 -1.25 -0.48
N ASP A 124 -1.96 -2.12 0.23
CA ASP A 124 -1.65 -2.43 1.62
C ASP A 124 -0.18 -2.78 1.83
N TYR A 125 0.40 -2.17 2.87
CA TYR A 125 1.82 -2.26 3.23
C TYR A 125 2.80 -1.81 2.12
N GLY A 126 2.32 -1.10 1.11
CA GLY A 126 3.14 -0.39 0.13
C GLY A 126 3.90 0.78 0.76
N ALA A 127 5.13 1.01 0.32
CA ALA A 127 5.94 2.13 0.80
C ALA A 127 7.04 2.47 -0.21
N ASN A 128 7.49 3.73 -0.20
CA ASN A 128 8.64 4.19 -0.96
C ASN A 128 9.41 5.29 -0.21
N VAL A 129 10.58 5.63 -0.74
CA VAL A 129 11.39 6.75 -0.27
C VAL A 129 11.89 7.56 -1.46
N ARG A 130 11.95 8.87 -1.30
CA ARG A 130 12.63 9.81 -2.20
C ARG A 130 13.69 10.54 -1.41
N PHE A 131 14.79 10.86 -2.08
CA PHE A 131 15.89 11.62 -1.51
C PHE A 131 16.20 12.79 -2.44
N ARG A 132 16.16 14.02 -1.92
CA ARG A 132 16.40 15.26 -2.66
C ARG A 132 17.23 16.21 -1.79
N GLY A 133 18.44 16.56 -2.20
CA GLY A 133 19.36 17.32 -1.35
C GLY A 133 19.64 16.56 -0.05
N ASN A 134 19.23 17.15 1.08
CA ASN A 134 19.28 16.55 2.42
C ASN A 134 17.89 16.09 2.93
N VAL A 135 16.86 16.06 2.08
CA VAL A 135 15.49 15.69 2.48
C VAL A 135 15.18 14.25 2.10
N LEU A 136 14.78 13.45 3.08
CA LEU A 136 14.24 12.11 2.93
C LEU A 136 12.71 12.15 3.07
N GLU A 137 11.99 11.91 1.97
CA GLU A 137 10.53 11.84 1.97
C GLU A 137 10.07 10.40 1.86
N PHE A 138 9.36 9.90 2.87
CA PHE A 138 8.80 8.56 2.90
C PHE A 138 7.30 8.59 2.61
N GLY A 139 6.86 7.84 1.60
CA GLY A 139 5.45 7.62 1.31
C GLY A 139 5.04 6.21 1.74
N LEU A 140 4.05 6.08 2.61
CA LEU A 140 3.58 4.81 3.16
C LEU A 140 2.08 4.64 2.89
N SER A 141 1.60 3.41 2.71
CA SER A 141 0.16 3.11 2.78
C SER A 141 -0.38 3.38 4.19
N ARG A 142 -1.67 3.71 4.32
CA ARG A 142 -2.30 3.90 5.63
C ARG A 142 -2.25 2.67 6.54
N SER A 143 -2.22 1.48 5.96
CA SER A 143 -2.11 0.19 6.67
C SER A 143 -0.86 0.09 7.57
N TRP A 144 0.17 0.90 7.31
CA TRP A 144 1.36 1.00 8.19
C TRP A 144 1.09 1.67 9.54
N ARG A 145 0.01 2.45 9.70
CA ARG A 145 -0.28 3.17 10.95
C ARG A 145 -0.47 2.24 12.15
N ASN A 146 -1.04 1.06 11.90
CA ASN A 146 -1.36 0.08 12.93
C ASN A 146 -0.25 -0.97 13.12
N VAL A 147 0.88 -0.83 12.42
CA VAL A 147 2.04 -1.72 12.55
C VAL A 147 2.95 -1.22 13.67
N SER A 148 3.55 -2.16 14.42
CA SER A 148 4.43 -1.82 15.54
C SER A 148 5.57 -0.90 15.13
N LYS A 149 6.07 -0.12 16.09
CA LYS A 149 7.14 0.85 15.87
C LYS A 149 8.41 0.15 15.36
N GLU A 150 8.74 -1.01 15.91
CA GLU A 150 9.94 -1.80 15.63
C GLU A 150 9.96 -2.30 14.18
N ILE A 151 8.81 -2.76 13.68
CA ILE A 151 8.66 -3.18 12.28
C ILE A 151 8.75 -1.96 11.35
N ARG A 152 8.16 -0.82 11.74
CA ARG A 152 8.27 0.43 10.97
C ARG A 152 9.71 0.95 10.92
N ILE A 153 10.48 0.85 12.01
CA ILE A 153 11.93 1.13 12.01
C ILE A 153 12.63 0.28 10.96
N GLY A 154 12.37 -1.03 10.93
CA GLY A 154 12.93 -1.94 9.93
C GLY A 154 12.60 -1.56 8.49
N LEU A 155 11.35 -1.13 8.23
CA LEU A 155 10.93 -0.59 6.92
C LEU A 155 11.78 0.63 6.52
N PHE A 156 11.93 1.61 7.41
CA PHE A 156 12.71 2.82 7.13
C PHE A 156 14.17 2.49 6.86
N GLN A 157 14.75 1.59 7.65
CA GLN A 157 16.12 1.11 7.45
C GLN A 157 16.30 0.47 6.07
N GLU A 158 15.39 -0.43 5.65
CA GLU A 158 15.46 -1.05 4.33
C GLU A 158 15.34 -0.02 3.19
N LEU A 159 14.43 0.94 3.31
CA LEU A 159 14.24 2.00 2.32
C LEU A 159 15.48 2.90 2.22
N MET A 160 16.06 3.29 3.36
CA MET A 160 17.30 4.07 3.44
C MET A 160 18.47 3.31 2.77
N LEU A 161 18.67 2.04 3.11
CA LEU A 161 19.73 1.22 2.51
C LEU A 161 19.59 1.15 0.97
N LYS A 162 18.36 0.99 0.46
CA LYS A 162 18.10 0.98 -0.99
C LYS A 162 18.49 2.30 -1.66
N ILE A 163 18.12 3.44 -1.08
CA ILE A 163 18.39 4.75 -1.70
C ILE A 163 19.86 5.17 -1.57
N PHE A 164 20.50 4.88 -0.43
CA PHE A 164 21.92 5.15 -0.20
C PHE A 164 22.82 4.30 -1.10
N ALA A 165 22.49 3.01 -1.25
CA ALA A 165 23.21 2.13 -2.18
C ALA A 165 23.08 2.61 -3.64
N ARG A 166 21.88 3.03 -4.06
CA ARG A 166 21.66 3.60 -5.40
C ARG A 166 22.49 4.85 -5.67
N ARG A 167 22.76 5.64 -4.63
CA ARG A 167 23.59 6.86 -4.69
C ARG A 167 25.08 6.64 -4.41
N LYS A 168 25.53 5.37 -4.32
CA LYS A 168 26.93 5.00 -4.03
C LYS A 168 27.48 5.64 -2.73
N MET A 169 26.63 5.88 -1.75
CA MET A 169 27.05 6.42 -0.46
C MET A 169 27.81 5.34 0.34
N GLU A 170 28.83 5.71 1.10
CA GLU A 170 29.71 4.77 1.84
C GLU A 170 29.03 4.03 3.00
N MET A 171 27.74 4.27 3.21
CA MET A 171 26.88 3.58 4.15
C MET A 171 26.62 2.14 3.68
N ARG A 172 27.61 1.25 3.87
CA ARG A 172 27.49 -0.18 3.57
C ARG A 172 26.66 -0.87 4.64
N GLY A 173 25.57 -1.51 4.18
CA GLY A 173 24.48 -1.99 5.03
C GLY A 173 24.91 -2.90 6.18
N MET A 174 24.35 -2.60 7.35
CA MET A 174 24.31 -3.50 8.49
C MET A 174 22.97 -4.23 8.48
N ASN A 175 22.97 -5.52 8.85
CA ASN A 175 21.71 -6.18 9.19
C ASN A 175 21.39 -5.84 10.63
N THR A 176 20.20 -5.32 10.88
CA THR A 176 19.72 -5.00 12.23
C THR A 176 18.59 -5.97 12.59
N MET A 177 18.36 -6.17 13.88
CA MET A 177 17.20 -6.93 14.35
C MET A 177 15.87 -6.35 13.83
N HIS A 178 15.76 -5.03 13.67
CA HIS A 178 14.58 -4.37 13.11
C HIS A 178 14.36 -4.71 11.62
N ILE A 179 15.43 -4.78 10.80
CA ILE A 179 15.34 -5.25 9.41
C ILE A 179 14.86 -6.71 9.38
N ASP A 180 15.35 -7.55 10.29
CA ASP A 180 14.90 -8.93 10.40
C ASP A 180 13.43 -9.04 10.81
N LEU A 181 12.96 -8.23 11.76
CA LEU A 181 11.54 -8.13 12.14
C LEU A 181 10.67 -7.70 10.96
N TYR A 182 11.07 -6.65 10.24
CA TYR A 182 10.36 -6.20 9.03
C TYR A 182 10.30 -7.30 7.96
N ASN A 183 11.42 -7.97 7.69
CA ASN A 183 11.46 -9.06 6.73
C ASN A 183 10.58 -10.24 7.15
N GLY A 184 10.58 -10.59 8.44
CA GLY A 184 9.69 -11.59 9.02
C GLY A 184 8.22 -11.21 8.85
N PHE A 185 7.88 -9.96 9.13
CA PHE A 185 6.53 -9.41 8.91
C PHE A 185 6.11 -9.56 7.43
N VAL A 186 6.90 -9.05 6.49
CA VAL A 186 6.58 -9.12 5.05
C VAL A 186 6.43 -10.56 4.55
N LYS A 187 7.27 -11.48 5.05
CA LYS A 187 7.20 -12.91 4.71
C LYS A 187 5.93 -13.61 5.20
N ASN A 188 5.24 -13.03 6.18
CA ASN A 188 4.07 -13.62 6.84
C ASN A 188 2.77 -12.85 6.57
N LEU A 189 2.82 -11.74 5.81
CA LEU A 189 1.65 -10.97 5.41
C LEU A 189 0.57 -11.82 4.71
N HIS A 190 0.98 -12.85 3.95
CA HIS A 190 0.07 -13.77 3.26
C HIS A 190 -1.00 -14.38 4.19
N ILE A 191 -0.72 -14.57 5.48
CA ILE A 191 -1.66 -15.16 6.44
C ILE A 191 -2.90 -14.27 6.64
N ALA A 192 -2.72 -12.94 6.61
CA ALA A 192 -3.78 -11.98 6.92
C ALA A 192 -4.51 -11.45 5.67
N ILE A 193 -4.04 -11.79 4.47
CA ILE A 193 -4.56 -11.22 3.22
C ILE A 193 -5.71 -12.09 2.69
N PRO A 194 -6.92 -11.53 2.48
CA PRO A 194 -8.02 -12.25 1.86
C PRO A 194 -7.68 -12.76 0.44
N LYS A 195 -8.11 -14.00 0.13
CA LYS A 195 -7.93 -14.63 -1.19
C LYS A 195 -9.19 -14.49 -2.05
N THR A 196 -9.55 -13.26 -2.38
CA THR A 196 -10.82 -12.95 -3.06
C THR A 196 -10.71 -12.89 -4.58
N ASN A 197 -9.50 -12.69 -5.11
CA ASN A 197 -9.27 -12.55 -6.55
C ASN A 197 -8.58 -13.80 -7.07
N ILE A 198 -9.37 -14.72 -7.62
CA ILE A 198 -8.87 -15.99 -8.15
C ILE A 198 -9.41 -16.17 -9.57
N GLU A 199 -8.53 -15.99 -10.54
CA GLU A 199 -8.87 -16.26 -11.92
C GLU A 199 -8.93 -17.79 -12.19
N PRO A 200 -9.99 -18.32 -12.81
CA PRO A 200 -10.19 -19.78 -12.96
C PRO A 200 -9.13 -20.55 -13.76
N LEU A 201 -8.66 -20.01 -14.89
CA LEU A 201 -7.63 -20.61 -15.73
C LEU A 201 -6.29 -20.66 -14.97
N LEU A 202 -5.93 -19.56 -14.31
CA LEU A 202 -4.74 -19.51 -13.45
C LEU A 202 -4.86 -20.46 -12.27
N LYS A 203 -6.06 -20.59 -11.67
CA LYS A 203 -6.32 -21.56 -10.60
C LYS A 203 -6.05 -22.99 -11.07
N GLY A 204 -6.52 -23.36 -12.27
CA GLY A 204 -6.26 -24.69 -12.82
C GLY A 204 -4.76 -24.98 -12.98
N SER A 205 -3.97 -24.00 -13.41
CA SER A 205 -2.51 -24.12 -13.47
C SER A 205 -1.88 -24.23 -12.08
N PHE A 206 -2.30 -23.36 -11.14
CA PHE A 206 -1.83 -23.39 -9.76
C PHE A 206 -2.08 -24.74 -9.10
N ASP A 207 -3.28 -25.30 -9.23
CA ASP A 207 -3.65 -26.58 -8.61
C ASP A 207 -2.75 -27.72 -9.13
N ARG A 208 -2.51 -27.80 -10.45
CA ARG A 208 -1.60 -28.79 -11.05
C ARG A 208 -0.17 -28.65 -10.53
N VAL A 209 0.33 -27.43 -10.48
CA VAL A 209 1.69 -27.10 -10.03
C VAL A 209 1.86 -27.40 -8.55
N ASN A 210 0.90 -26.99 -7.72
CA ASN A 210 0.92 -27.18 -6.27
C ASN A 210 0.90 -28.67 -5.92
N GLU A 211 0.05 -29.45 -6.57
CA GLU A 211 -0.01 -30.89 -6.37
C GLU A 211 1.30 -31.57 -6.78
N ARG A 212 1.79 -31.31 -8.01
CA ARG A 212 2.95 -32.01 -8.58
C ARG A 212 4.26 -31.69 -7.87
N TYR A 213 4.51 -30.42 -7.55
CA TYR A 213 5.83 -29.97 -7.10
C TYR A 213 5.89 -29.58 -5.63
N PHE A 214 4.75 -29.36 -5.00
CA PHE A 214 4.67 -28.91 -3.61
C PHE A 214 3.77 -29.79 -2.74
N TYR A 215 3.33 -30.95 -3.23
CA TYR A 215 2.51 -31.92 -2.50
C TYR A 215 1.23 -31.29 -1.92
N GLY A 216 0.66 -30.30 -2.61
CA GLY A 216 -0.53 -29.58 -2.19
C GLY A 216 -0.32 -28.64 -0.98
N GLN A 217 0.93 -28.41 -0.55
CA GLN A 217 1.21 -27.70 0.70
C GLN A 217 1.25 -26.18 0.59
N VAL A 218 1.28 -25.61 -0.64
CA VAL A 218 1.30 -24.15 -0.79
C VAL A 218 -0.14 -23.62 -0.74
N GLU A 219 -0.38 -22.70 0.21
CA GLU A 219 -1.64 -21.96 0.30
C GLU A 219 -1.87 -21.14 -0.98
N ILE A 220 -3.09 -21.17 -1.52
CA ILE A 220 -3.45 -20.41 -2.71
C ILE A 220 -3.30 -18.89 -2.48
N PRO A 221 -2.50 -18.18 -3.30
CA PRO A 221 -2.48 -16.71 -3.32
C PRO A 221 -3.64 -16.17 -4.16
N ASN A 222 -3.82 -14.84 -4.18
CA ASN A 222 -4.63 -14.22 -5.23
C ASN A 222 -3.97 -14.49 -6.60
N LEU A 223 -4.77 -14.87 -7.59
CA LEU A 223 -4.32 -15.22 -8.94
C LEU A 223 -4.97 -14.27 -9.93
N VAL A 224 -4.16 -13.43 -10.57
CA VAL A 224 -4.68 -12.38 -11.46
C VAL A 224 -3.92 -12.28 -12.77
N TRP A 225 -4.65 -11.89 -13.82
CA TRP A 225 -4.05 -11.47 -15.08
C TRP A 225 -3.37 -10.10 -14.96
N GLY A 226 -2.23 -9.98 -15.63
CA GLY A 226 -1.50 -8.75 -15.77
C GLY A 226 -1.70 -8.05 -17.10
N GLU A 227 -0.74 -7.19 -17.45
CA GLU A 227 -0.68 -6.63 -18.79
C GLU A 227 -0.24 -7.70 -19.79
N HIS A 228 -0.54 -7.48 -21.06
CA HIS A 228 0.01 -8.31 -22.13
C HIS A 228 1.49 -7.97 -22.35
N SER A 229 2.38 -8.75 -21.72
CA SER A 229 3.84 -8.57 -21.73
C SER A 229 4.59 -9.84 -22.14
N THR A 230 5.60 -9.69 -22.99
CA THR A 230 6.52 -10.77 -23.38
C THR A 230 7.85 -10.73 -22.61
N THR A 231 8.04 -9.74 -21.73
CA THR A 231 9.26 -9.54 -20.95
C THR A 231 9.06 -9.76 -19.46
N SER A 232 7.86 -9.50 -18.95
CA SER A 232 7.45 -9.78 -17.56
C SER A 232 6.35 -10.81 -17.60
N LEU A 233 6.72 -12.08 -17.50
CA LEU A 233 5.81 -13.22 -17.71
C LEU A 233 4.97 -13.55 -16.49
N GLY A 234 5.57 -13.43 -15.31
CA GLY A 234 4.96 -13.64 -14.02
C GLY A 234 5.60 -12.73 -12.97
N SER A 235 4.92 -12.59 -11.84
CA SER A 235 5.50 -12.02 -10.62
C SER A 235 4.67 -12.43 -9.41
N TYR A 236 5.35 -12.81 -8.33
CA TYR A 236 4.76 -12.95 -7.01
C TYR A 236 5.07 -11.75 -6.11
N ASN A 237 4.02 -11.18 -5.49
CA ASN A 237 4.14 -10.07 -4.56
C ASN A 237 3.80 -10.49 -3.13
N PHE A 238 4.81 -10.54 -2.26
CA PHE A 238 4.69 -10.90 -0.84
C PHE A 238 3.75 -10.00 -0.03
N LYS A 239 3.62 -8.72 -0.40
CA LYS A 239 2.87 -7.73 0.39
C LYS A 239 1.36 -7.83 0.22
N ILE A 240 0.92 -8.33 -0.92
CA ILE A 240 -0.50 -8.49 -1.27
C ILE A 240 -0.84 -9.95 -1.62
N ASP A 241 0.09 -10.87 -1.35
CA ASP A 241 0.02 -12.31 -1.65
C ASP A 241 -0.67 -12.61 -2.98
N THR A 242 -0.11 -12.06 -4.06
CA THR A 242 -0.71 -12.14 -5.39
C THR A 242 0.32 -12.64 -6.39
N ILE A 243 -0.04 -13.69 -7.14
CA ILE A 243 0.64 -14.08 -8.37
C ILE A 243 -0.05 -13.37 -9.52
N ARG A 244 0.72 -12.57 -10.25
CA ARG A 244 0.28 -11.88 -11.47
C ARG A 244 0.96 -12.54 -12.66
N ILE A 245 0.17 -13.08 -13.59
CA ILE A 245 0.67 -13.69 -14.83
C ILE A 245 0.35 -12.79 -16.03
N SER A 246 1.26 -12.68 -16.99
CA SER A 246 1.05 -11.91 -18.21
C SER A 246 -0.11 -12.47 -19.05
N ARG A 247 -0.94 -11.59 -19.61
CA ARG A 247 -1.99 -11.97 -20.57
C ARG A 247 -1.46 -12.56 -21.88
N VAL A 248 -0.14 -12.61 -22.08
CA VAL A 248 0.42 -13.37 -23.21
C VAL A 248 0.02 -14.85 -23.13
N PHE A 249 -0.19 -15.38 -21.92
CA PHE A 249 -0.55 -16.78 -21.72
C PHE A 249 -2.01 -17.10 -22.02
N GLU A 250 -2.92 -16.12 -22.14
CA GLU A 250 -4.30 -16.40 -22.55
C GLU A 250 -4.33 -17.18 -23.88
N LYS A 251 -3.52 -16.76 -24.87
CA LYS A 251 -3.41 -17.42 -26.18
C LYS A 251 -2.36 -18.53 -26.24
N LEU A 252 -1.32 -18.46 -25.42
CA LEU A 252 -0.28 -19.50 -25.43
C LEU A 252 -0.78 -20.77 -24.75
N ASN A 253 -1.57 -20.64 -23.69
CA ASN A 253 -2.14 -21.76 -22.95
C ASN A 253 -3.07 -22.62 -23.80
N GLU A 254 -3.80 -22.03 -24.76
CA GLU A 254 -4.63 -22.81 -25.71
C GLU A 254 -3.81 -23.79 -26.56
N LYS A 255 -2.53 -23.49 -26.83
CA LYS A 255 -1.66 -24.29 -27.69
C LYS A 255 -0.77 -25.22 -26.90
N ASP A 256 -0.26 -24.74 -25.77
CA ASP A 256 0.69 -25.43 -24.93
C ASP A 256 0.46 -24.98 -23.47
N PRO A 257 -0.44 -25.67 -22.74
CA PRO A 257 -0.75 -25.35 -21.34
C PRO A 257 0.45 -25.45 -20.40
N GLU A 258 1.45 -26.27 -20.75
CA GLU A 258 2.63 -26.49 -19.94
C GLU A 258 3.49 -25.22 -19.82
N LEU A 259 3.43 -24.32 -20.82
CA LEU A 259 4.11 -23.02 -20.75
C LEU A 259 3.57 -22.16 -19.60
N LEU A 260 2.25 -22.22 -19.34
CA LEU A 260 1.65 -21.52 -18.22
C LEU A 260 2.04 -22.19 -16.90
N ASP A 261 2.02 -23.52 -16.83
CA ASP A 261 2.41 -24.27 -15.64
C ASP A 261 3.88 -24.02 -15.27
N PHE A 262 4.76 -23.87 -16.25
CA PHE A 262 6.17 -23.55 -16.02
C PHE A 262 6.36 -22.16 -15.39
N VAL A 263 5.65 -21.14 -15.89
CA VAL A 263 5.72 -19.79 -15.30
C VAL A 263 5.03 -19.75 -13.94
N MET A 264 3.89 -20.44 -13.80
CA MET A 264 3.21 -20.58 -12.52
C MET A 264 4.11 -21.26 -11.47
N TYR A 265 4.82 -22.32 -11.84
CA TYR A 265 5.80 -22.99 -10.98
C TYR A 265 6.87 -22.04 -10.47
N HIS A 266 7.43 -21.18 -11.33
CA HIS A 266 8.39 -20.16 -10.93
C HIS A 266 7.81 -19.20 -9.87
N GLU A 267 6.58 -18.73 -10.05
CA GLU A 267 5.95 -17.80 -9.12
C GLU A 267 5.53 -18.47 -7.80
N VAL A 268 5.07 -19.72 -7.84
CA VAL A 268 4.78 -20.52 -6.63
C VAL A 268 6.09 -20.82 -5.87
N LEU A 269 7.19 -21.10 -6.57
CA LEU A 269 8.51 -21.22 -5.96
C LEU A 269 8.92 -19.95 -5.21
N HIS A 270 8.61 -18.76 -5.74
CA HIS A 270 8.84 -17.51 -5.02
C HIS A 270 8.06 -17.44 -3.71
N LYS A 271 6.78 -17.85 -3.71
CA LYS A 271 5.97 -17.92 -2.48
C LYS A 271 6.54 -18.92 -1.47
N ALA A 272 6.90 -20.12 -1.92
CA ALA A 272 7.38 -21.19 -1.06
C ALA A 272 8.78 -20.93 -0.49
N HIS A 273 9.72 -20.51 -1.33
CA HIS A 273 11.13 -20.33 -0.95
C HIS A 273 11.38 -19.02 -0.19
N LYS A 274 10.54 -18.01 -0.44
CA LYS A 274 10.68 -16.64 0.07
C LYS A 274 12.06 -16.05 -0.26
N PHE A 275 12.28 -14.79 0.13
CA PHE A 275 13.57 -14.12 -0.12
C PHE A 275 14.51 -14.19 1.08
N ARG A 276 15.81 -14.11 0.81
CA ARG A 276 16.84 -13.90 1.84
C ARG A 276 17.31 -12.45 1.78
N ASN A 277 17.34 -11.76 2.92
CA ASN A 277 17.91 -10.42 3.00
C ASN A 277 19.38 -10.54 3.43
N ASN A 278 20.26 -9.82 2.75
CA ASN A 278 21.62 -9.62 3.21
C ASN A 278 22.00 -8.14 3.03
N ARG A 279 22.23 -7.44 4.15
CA ARG A 279 22.65 -6.02 4.18
C ARG A 279 21.77 -5.11 3.32
N GLY A 280 20.45 -5.27 3.44
CA GLY A 280 19.46 -4.45 2.70
C GLY A 280 19.24 -4.86 1.24
N LYS A 281 19.84 -5.96 0.78
CA LYS A 281 19.56 -6.54 -0.53
C LYS A 281 18.77 -7.84 -0.38
N ASN A 282 17.58 -7.87 -0.97
CA ASN A 282 16.78 -9.09 -1.07
C ASN A 282 17.31 -9.93 -2.24
N ARG A 283 17.65 -11.19 -1.97
CA ARG A 283 18.00 -12.20 -2.96
C ARG A 283 16.85 -13.20 -3.05
N TYR A 284 16.21 -13.24 -4.21
CA TYR A 284 15.07 -14.11 -4.50
C TYR A 284 15.48 -15.41 -5.21
N HIS A 285 16.56 -15.38 -6.00
CA HIS A 285 17.06 -16.53 -6.78
C HIS A 285 18.43 -16.98 -6.28
N ASP A 286 18.49 -17.49 -5.05
CA ASP A 286 19.72 -18.12 -4.55
C ASP A 286 19.98 -19.50 -5.18
N SER A 287 21.07 -20.17 -4.80
CA SER A 287 21.43 -21.48 -5.38
C SER A 287 20.33 -22.52 -5.16
N ALA A 288 19.72 -22.53 -3.97
CA ALA A 288 18.63 -23.46 -3.65
C ALA A 288 17.39 -23.19 -4.51
N PHE A 289 17.03 -21.93 -4.75
CA PHE A 289 15.95 -21.57 -5.68
C PHE A 289 16.23 -22.12 -7.08
N ARG A 290 17.44 -21.85 -7.62
CA ARG A 290 17.82 -22.28 -8.98
C ARG A 290 17.86 -23.79 -9.13
N MET A 291 18.22 -24.51 -8.07
CA MET A 291 18.17 -25.97 -8.07
C MET A 291 16.73 -26.46 -8.17
N LYS A 292 15.81 -25.89 -7.39
CA LYS A 292 14.37 -26.24 -7.47
C LYS A 292 13.76 -25.85 -8.80
N GLU A 293 14.10 -24.69 -9.35
CA GLU A 293 13.63 -24.25 -10.66
C GLU A 293 13.91 -25.28 -11.76
N LYS A 294 15.10 -25.90 -11.73
CA LYS A 294 15.50 -26.97 -12.66
C LYS A 294 14.81 -28.33 -12.42
N GLN A 295 14.02 -28.48 -11.37
CA GLN A 295 13.24 -29.70 -11.09
C GLN A 295 11.91 -29.72 -11.86
N PHE A 296 11.56 -28.66 -12.57
CA PHE A 296 10.43 -28.69 -13.48
C PHE A 296 10.65 -29.77 -14.55
N GLU A 297 9.61 -30.57 -14.81
CA GLU A 297 9.64 -31.63 -15.81
C GLU A 297 9.96 -31.07 -17.20
N ASP A 298 10.92 -31.68 -17.91
CA ASP A 298 11.39 -31.16 -19.20
C ASP A 298 11.81 -29.68 -19.17
N PHE A 299 12.49 -29.24 -18.09
CA PHE A 299 12.91 -27.85 -17.90
C PHE A 299 13.55 -27.21 -19.15
N GLU A 300 14.48 -27.91 -19.81
CA GLU A 300 15.18 -27.38 -20.99
C GLU A 300 14.27 -27.29 -22.22
N GLY A 301 13.39 -28.29 -22.41
CA GLY A 301 12.43 -28.31 -23.51
C GLY A 301 11.38 -27.21 -23.35
N VAL A 302 10.77 -27.07 -22.18
CA VAL A 302 9.75 -26.05 -21.91
C VAL A 302 10.32 -24.63 -21.98
N ASP A 303 11.52 -24.38 -21.46
CA ASP A 303 12.19 -23.08 -21.56
C ASP A 303 12.45 -22.70 -23.02
N THR A 304 12.88 -23.67 -23.83
CA THR A 304 13.09 -23.48 -25.27
C THR A 304 11.78 -23.20 -26.00
N ARG A 305 10.72 -23.97 -25.72
CA ARG A 305 9.37 -23.77 -26.29
C ARG A 305 8.83 -22.39 -25.90
N LEU A 306 8.97 -22.00 -24.64
CA LEU A 306 8.54 -20.70 -24.12
C LEU A 306 9.25 -19.55 -24.84
N LYS A 307 10.58 -19.58 -24.94
CA LYS A 307 11.36 -18.56 -25.66
C LYS A 307 10.89 -18.40 -27.10
N ASN A 308 10.62 -19.51 -27.79
CA ASN A 308 10.15 -19.48 -29.18
C ASN A 308 8.71 -18.96 -29.30
N ALA A 309 7.82 -19.35 -28.39
CA ALA A 309 6.45 -18.85 -28.31
C ALA A 309 6.40 -17.33 -28.09
N LEU A 310 7.23 -16.81 -27.18
CA LEU A 310 7.33 -15.38 -26.89
C LEU A 310 7.89 -14.56 -28.05
N LYS A 311 8.89 -15.09 -28.77
CA LYS A 311 9.40 -14.47 -30.01
C LYS A 311 8.27 -14.33 -31.04
N ARG A 312 7.49 -15.39 -31.26
CA ARG A 312 6.34 -15.37 -32.19
C ARG A 312 5.25 -14.39 -31.75
N ALA A 313 4.93 -14.35 -30.46
CA ALA A 313 3.95 -13.41 -29.91
C ALA A 313 4.40 -11.94 -30.11
N ARG A 314 5.69 -11.66 -29.92
CA ARG A 314 6.26 -10.32 -30.16
C ARG A 314 6.16 -9.90 -31.63
N ILE A 315 6.46 -10.79 -32.57
CA ILE A 315 6.37 -10.50 -34.02
C ILE A 315 4.92 -10.21 -34.42
N LYS A 316 3.95 -11.03 -33.96
CA LYS A 316 2.53 -10.80 -34.24
C LYS A 316 2.03 -9.46 -33.72
N LYS A 317 2.50 -9.03 -32.54
CA LYS A 317 2.16 -7.72 -31.99
C LYS A 317 2.64 -6.60 -32.92
N ILE A 318 3.89 -6.66 -33.39
CA ILE A 318 4.46 -5.64 -34.30
C ILE A 318 3.66 -5.59 -35.61
N LEU A 319 3.34 -6.74 -36.20
CA LEU A 319 2.58 -6.83 -37.46
C LEU A 319 1.14 -6.33 -37.36
N TRP A 320 0.54 -6.28 -36.16
CA TRP A 320 -0.79 -5.70 -35.93
C TRP A 320 -0.78 -4.17 -35.77
N PHE A 321 0.38 -3.57 -35.52
CA PHE A 321 0.57 -2.14 -35.35
C PHE A 321 1.35 -1.48 -36.51
N SER A 322 1.60 -2.23 -37.59
CA SER A 322 2.22 -1.76 -38.84
C SER A 322 1.17 -1.70 -39.93
#